data_AF-A0A964C794-F1
#
_entry.id   AF-A0A964C794-F1
#
_cell.length_a   1.000
_cell.length_b   1.000
_cell.length_c   1.000
_cell.angle_alpha   90.00
_cell.angle_beta   90.00
_cell.angle_gamma   90.00
#
_symmetry.space_group_name_H-M   'P 1'
#
loop_
_entity.id
_entity.type
_entity.pdbx_description
1 polymer ?
#
loop_
_entity_poly.entity_id
_entity_poly.type
_entity_poly.pdbx_seq_one_letter_code
_entity_poly.pdbx_strand_id
1 'polypeptide(L)'
;MLETIYKYLETLQEQVNHLPPPQQAILTKTVENLSNSLQEMAAGRQFESATNNAAKLVEAENLNRLLERTIAQQGSQLRQLQEKLDKEISQHRRDNQAFTKSEAKLQTVLRHSPDIISIVGADGRVRYHSAALESVLGYKPEERIGKFHGELMHPDDLLAWRAYFGNLLEYPGVGRPIEYRKRHANGSWIYLEAIGNSLLHDSSVQGIVINSREIGERKQAEIAVRESESHYIVMSKITSDFAYSFKVLPDGKFACEWATEAFERCAGRVPEKLESFGWWNSELVHPDDREILIKQLEGCTFSRTGANEYRIINQKGEVRWVRDCWQVVWDKTEGRVVRLWGACQEITDRKQVEFKLQQVNEVLQAQMASAPLAINCTGNDGRTLVWNRAAEELFGWTAAEVLGQPLPNIPEGQKQDFYALLKSAGNGKLENGLELSLLKKDGSSIDVWLWAALVQDAGGDTLGSINIFSDPHSADIRSDLISKEFRILKTSNNCSAII
;
A
#
# COMPACT_ATOMS: atom_id res chain seq x y z
N MET A 1 -33.03 122.08 8.96
CA MET A 1 -33.13 120.69 8.47
C MET A 1 -31.81 120.22 7.86
N LEU A 2 -31.28 120.90 6.83
CA LEU A 2 -29.94 120.62 6.28
C LEU A 2 -28.83 120.74 7.34
N GLU A 3 -28.82 121.79 8.16
CA GLU A 3 -27.87 121.92 9.29
C GLU A 3 -27.96 120.76 10.30
N THR A 4 -29.16 120.24 10.54
CA THR A 4 -29.39 119.11 11.46
C THR A 4 -28.85 117.80 10.87
N ILE A 5 -28.94 117.64 9.55
CA ILE A 5 -28.42 116.48 8.80
C ILE A 5 -26.89 116.52 8.74
N TYR A 6 -26.30 117.70 8.50
CA TYR A 6 -24.84 117.88 8.54
C TYR A 6 -24.26 117.53 9.92
N LYS A 7 -24.94 117.96 11.00
CA LYS A 7 -24.53 117.62 12.38
C LYS A 7 -24.58 116.11 12.66
N TYR A 8 -25.58 115.41 12.12
CA TYR A 8 -25.67 113.94 12.24
C TYR A 8 -24.59 113.22 11.45
N LEU A 9 -24.21 113.75 10.27
CA LEU A 9 -23.12 113.19 9.46
C LEU A 9 -21.76 113.35 10.12
N GLU A 10 -21.47 114.50 10.74
CA GLU A 10 -20.25 114.68 11.54
C GLU A 10 -20.19 113.67 12.70
N THR A 11 -21.32 113.45 13.37
CA THR A 11 -21.39 112.49 14.50
C THR A 11 -21.16 111.05 14.03
N LEU A 12 -21.69 110.67 12.85
CA LEU A 12 -21.46 109.37 12.24
C LEU A 12 -20.00 109.20 11.81
N GLN A 13 -19.37 110.26 11.31
CA GLN A 13 -17.97 110.25 10.86
C GLN A 13 -16.98 110.06 12.01
N GLU A 14 -17.27 110.63 13.19
CA GLU A 14 -16.52 110.34 14.43
C GLU A 14 -16.66 108.87 14.86
N GLN A 15 -17.86 108.29 14.76
CA GLN A 15 -18.09 106.88 15.13
C GLN A 15 -17.40 105.90 14.17
N VAL A 16 -17.24 106.26 12.90
CA VAL A 16 -16.53 105.44 11.90
C VAL A 16 -15.06 105.22 12.27
N ASN A 17 -14.43 106.19 12.93
CA ASN A 17 -13.02 106.10 13.33
C ASN A 17 -12.74 105.05 14.42
N HIS A 18 -13.78 104.49 15.04
CA HIS A 18 -13.69 103.46 16.08
C HIS A 18 -13.98 102.03 15.57
N LEU A 19 -14.18 101.83 14.26
CA LEU A 19 -14.51 100.53 13.66
C LEU A 19 -13.28 99.79 13.09
N PRO A 20 -13.31 98.45 12.96
CA PRO A 20 -12.22 97.66 12.38
C PRO A 20 -11.90 98.01 10.91
N PRO A 21 -10.65 97.85 10.44
CA PRO A 21 -10.17 98.40 9.15
C PRO A 21 -11.02 98.10 7.90
N PRO A 22 -11.53 96.86 7.68
CA PRO A 22 -12.32 96.58 6.48
C PRO A 22 -13.71 97.24 6.52
N GLN A 23 -14.27 97.48 7.71
CA GLN A 23 -15.56 98.15 7.88
C GLN A 23 -15.41 99.66 7.83
N GLN A 24 -14.30 100.18 8.37
CA GLN A 24 -13.95 101.60 8.32
C GLN A 24 -13.83 102.09 6.87
N ALA A 25 -13.10 101.36 6.01
CA ALA A 25 -12.92 101.75 4.60
C ALA A 25 -14.24 101.83 3.81
N ILE A 26 -15.19 100.95 4.10
CA ILE A 26 -16.51 100.93 3.45
C ILE A 26 -17.37 102.09 3.98
N LEU A 27 -17.41 102.29 5.30
CA LEU A 27 -18.27 103.30 5.91
C LEU A 27 -17.75 104.72 5.64
N THR A 28 -16.44 104.98 5.69
CA THR A 28 -15.85 106.28 5.37
C THR A 28 -16.19 106.70 3.94
N LYS A 29 -16.04 105.79 2.97
CA LYS A 29 -16.40 106.06 1.57
C LYS A 29 -17.89 106.34 1.38
N THR A 30 -18.73 105.71 2.19
CA THR A 30 -20.19 105.92 2.14
C THR A 30 -20.60 107.27 2.74
N VAL A 31 -19.97 107.67 3.85
CA VAL A 31 -20.20 108.96 4.51
C VAL A 31 -19.69 110.12 3.65
N GLU A 32 -18.53 110.00 3.02
CA GLU A 32 -18.01 110.99 2.07
C GLU A 32 -18.93 111.17 0.87
N ASN A 33 -19.45 110.07 0.29
CA ASN A 33 -20.38 110.14 -0.83
C ASN A 33 -21.71 110.80 -0.45
N LEU A 34 -22.21 110.56 0.77
CA LEU A 34 -23.43 111.20 1.30
C LEU A 34 -23.22 112.70 1.53
N SER A 35 -22.07 113.08 2.09
CA SER A 35 -21.69 114.49 2.31
C SER A 35 -21.57 115.25 0.98
N ASN A 36 -20.89 114.67 -0.01
CA ASN A 36 -20.76 115.23 -1.36
C ASN A 36 -22.13 115.38 -2.04
N SER A 37 -23.00 114.37 -1.92
CA SER A 37 -24.36 114.43 -2.48
C SER A 37 -25.21 115.51 -1.81
N LEU A 38 -25.03 115.76 -0.50
CA LEU A 38 -25.71 116.84 0.23
C LEU A 38 -25.18 118.24 -0.13
N GLN A 39 -23.89 118.37 -0.43
CA GLN A 39 -23.31 119.62 -0.95
C GLN A 39 -23.82 119.91 -2.36
N GLU A 40 -23.92 118.90 -3.22
CA GLU A 40 -24.52 119.04 -4.55
C GLU A 40 -26.02 119.41 -4.46
N MET A 41 -26.77 118.85 -3.51
CA MET A 41 -28.16 119.24 -3.26
C MET A 41 -28.32 120.68 -2.75
N ALA A 42 -27.34 121.20 -2.00
CA ALA A 42 -27.39 122.57 -1.48
C ALA A 42 -27.02 123.62 -2.54
N ALA A 43 -26.24 123.26 -3.56
CA ALA A 43 -25.68 124.19 -4.55
C ALA A 43 -26.51 124.37 -5.84
N GLY A 44 -27.57 123.59 -6.07
CA GLY A 44 -28.33 123.62 -7.33
C GLY A 44 -29.83 123.85 -7.16
N ARG A 45 -30.36 124.97 -7.70
CA ARG A 45 -31.80 125.10 -8.01
C ARG A 45 -32.16 124.10 -9.13
N GLN A 46 -32.46 122.85 -8.80
CA GLN A 46 -33.16 121.94 -9.71
C GLN A 46 -34.03 120.94 -8.93
N PHE A 47 -35.34 121.03 -9.17
CA PHE A 47 -36.34 120.07 -8.70
C PHE A 47 -36.36 118.78 -9.55
N GLU A 48 -35.25 118.43 -10.21
CA GLU A 48 -35.05 117.19 -11.01
C GLU A 48 -34.21 116.12 -10.29
N SER A 49 -33.62 116.43 -9.13
CA SER A 49 -32.74 115.51 -8.38
C SER A 49 -33.49 114.47 -7.53
N ALA A 50 -34.69 114.81 -7.03
CA ALA A 50 -35.49 113.89 -6.22
C ALA A 50 -36.03 112.70 -7.05
N THR A 51 -36.40 112.93 -8.31
CA THR A 51 -36.79 111.87 -9.25
C THR A 51 -35.61 111.03 -9.70
N ASN A 52 -34.41 111.62 -9.87
CA ASN A 52 -33.21 110.89 -10.26
C ASN A 52 -32.65 110.03 -9.11
N ASN A 53 -32.73 110.51 -7.86
CA ASN A 53 -32.40 109.70 -6.68
C ASN A 53 -33.45 108.63 -6.39
N ALA A 54 -34.74 108.90 -6.58
CA ALA A 54 -35.79 107.87 -6.50
C ALA A 54 -35.60 106.81 -7.61
N ALA A 55 -35.22 107.21 -8.82
CA ALA A 55 -34.89 106.29 -9.91
C ALA A 55 -33.68 105.41 -9.58
N LYS A 56 -32.59 106.00 -9.05
CA LYS A 56 -31.41 105.25 -8.57
C LYS A 56 -31.74 104.32 -7.40
N LEU A 57 -32.65 104.71 -6.50
CA LEU A 57 -33.08 103.87 -5.38
C LEU A 57 -33.89 102.67 -5.87
N VAL A 58 -34.80 102.88 -6.82
CA VAL A 58 -35.57 101.81 -7.49
C VAL A 58 -34.64 100.90 -8.30
N GLU A 59 -33.63 101.45 -8.96
CA GLU A 59 -32.61 100.67 -9.68
C GLU A 59 -31.75 99.84 -8.72
N ALA A 60 -31.32 100.40 -7.59
CA ALA A 60 -30.61 99.67 -6.54
C ALA A 60 -31.48 98.59 -5.89
N GLU A 61 -32.76 98.84 -5.65
CA GLU A 61 -33.69 97.86 -5.09
C GLU A 61 -33.97 96.73 -6.10
N ASN A 62 -34.08 97.05 -7.39
CA ASN A 62 -34.16 96.06 -8.47
C ASN A 62 -32.88 95.22 -8.58
N LEU A 63 -31.71 95.84 -8.46
CA LEU A 63 -30.42 95.14 -8.45
C LEU A 63 -30.30 94.23 -7.23
N ASN A 64 -30.76 94.69 -6.06
CA ASN A 64 -30.74 93.90 -4.83
C ASN A 64 -31.68 92.69 -4.93
N ARG A 65 -32.89 92.87 -5.47
CA ARG A 65 -33.82 91.76 -5.75
C ARG A 65 -33.26 90.78 -6.78
N LEU A 66 -32.53 91.27 -7.78
CA LEU A 66 -31.82 90.41 -8.74
C LEU A 66 -30.70 89.62 -8.05
N LEU A 67 -29.91 90.28 -7.20
CA LEU A 67 -28.84 89.68 -6.42
C LEU A 67 -29.36 88.59 -5.48
N GLU A 68 -30.45 88.87 -4.75
CA GLU A 68 -31.14 87.91 -3.88
C GLU A 68 -31.62 86.67 -4.67
N ARG A 69 -32.19 86.88 -5.86
CA ARG A 69 -32.59 85.78 -6.76
C ARG A 69 -31.38 84.98 -7.23
N THR A 70 -30.28 85.63 -7.62
CA THR A 70 -29.05 84.96 -8.04
C THR A 70 -28.41 84.18 -6.90
N ILE A 71 -28.37 84.74 -5.68
CA ILE A 71 -27.86 84.05 -4.48
C ILE A 71 -28.74 82.84 -4.15
N ALA A 72 -30.06 82.98 -4.22
CA ALA A 72 -30.98 81.86 -4.00
C ALA A 72 -30.79 80.76 -5.06
N GLN A 73 -30.57 81.13 -6.32
CA GLN A 73 -30.31 80.20 -7.42
C GLN A 73 -28.94 79.51 -7.30
N GLN A 74 -27.88 80.25 -6.94
CA GLN A 74 -26.56 79.64 -6.68
C GLN A 74 -26.59 78.76 -5.43
N GLY A 75 -27.32 79.16 -4.39
CA GLY A 75 -27.50 78.37 -3.18
C GLY A 75 -28.23 77.05 -3.43
N SER A 76 -29.21 77.02 -4.34
CA SER A 76 -29.88 75.77 -4.72
C SER A 76 -28.99 74.88 -5.60
N GLN A 77 -28.24 75.46 -6.55
CA GLN A 77 -27.25 74.72 -7.34
C GLN A 77 -26.14 74.11 -6.48
N LEU A 78 -25.63 74.85 -5.49
CA LEU A 78 -24.62 74.36 -4.56
C LEU A 78 -25.15 73.19 -3.72
N ARG A 79 -26.40 73.25 -3.22
CA ARG A 79 -27.01 72.12 -2.51
C ARG A 79 -27.17 70.89 -3.39
N GLN A 80 -27.61 71.07 -4.64
CA GLN A 80 -27.72 69.95 -5.59
C GLN A 80 -26.36 69.31 -5.90
N LEU A 81 -25.32 70.13 -6.06
CA LEU A 81 -23.95 69.66 -6.27
C LEU A 81 -23.41 68.93 -5.03
N GLN A 82 -23.65 69.45 -3.82
CA GLN A 82 -23.28 68.79 -2.56
C GLN A 82 -23.97 67.42 -2.43
N GLU A 83 -25.29 67.35 -2.66
CA GLU A 83 -26.02 66.08 -2.63
C GLU A 83 -25.49 65.06 -3.66
N LYS A 84 -25.12 65.52 -4.86
CA LYS A 84 -24.54 64.65 -5.89
C LYS A 84 -23.15 64.15 -5.48
N LEU A 85 -22.31 65.03 -4.95
CA LEU A 85 -20.97 64.67 -4.47
C LEU A 85 -21.03 63.69 -3.30
N ASP A 86 -21.93 63.90 -2.34
CA ASP A 86 -22.12 63.00 -1.19
C ASP A 86 -22.57 61.60 -1.63
N LYS A 87 -23.43 61.53 -2.67
CA LYS A 87 -23.82 60.26 -3.28
C LYS A 87 -22.64 59.57 -3.96
N GLU A 88 -21.82 60.29 -4.72
CA GLU A 88 -20.63 59.74 -5.38
C GLU A 88 -19.58 59.26 -4.37
N ILE A 89 -19.29 60.04 -3.32
CA ILE A 89 -18.38 59.65 -2.24
C ILE A 89 -18.90 58.40 -1.50
N SER A 90 -20.19 58.34 -1.21
CA SER A 90 -20.80 57.18 -0.53
C SER A 90 -20.76 55.93 -1.41
N GLN A 91 -20.93 56.08 -2.73
CA GLN A 91 -20.77 54.98 -3.68
C GLN A 91 -19.32 54.50 -3.73
N HIS A 92 -18.36 55.41 -3.92
CA HIS A 92 -16.94 55.07 -3.96
C HIS A 92 -16.45 54.42 -2.66
N ARG A 93 -16.95 54.85 -1.50
CA ARG A 93 -16.63 54.19 -0.21
C ARG A 93 -17.17 52.77 -0.16
N ARG A 94 -18.40 52.53 -0.61
CA ARG A 94 -18.99 51.18 -0.66
C ARG A 94 -18.22 50.28 -1.62
N ASP A 95 -17.85 50.78 -2.79
CA ASP A 95 -17.09 50.01 -3.79
C ASP A 95 -15.69 49.69 -3.29
N ASN A 96 -15.01 50.64 -2.65
CA ASN A 96 -13.68 50.41 -2.08
C ASN A 96 -13.73 49.43 -0.89
N GLN A 97 -14.76 49.50 -0.05
CA GLN A 97 -14.98 48.52 1.02
C GLN A 97 -15.28 47.12 0.46
N ALA A 98 -16.11 47.03 -0.59
CA ALA A 98 -16.41 45.76 -1.25
C ALA A 98 -15.15 45.17 -1.91
N PHE A 99 -14.34 46.00 -2.56
CA PHE A 99 -13.05 45.62 -3.13
C PHE A 99 -12.09 45.08 -2.06
N THR A 100 -11.87 45.85 -1.00
CA THR A 100 -11.01 45.46 0.14
C THR A 100 -11.48 44.14 0.76
N LYS A 101 -12.80 43.97 0.93
CA LYS A 101 -13.38 42.73 1.48
C LYS A 101 -13.20 41.54 0.54
N SER A 102 -13.34 41.75 -0.77
CA SER A 102 -13.13 40.70 -1.78
C SER A 102 -11.67 40.28 -1.84
N GLU A 103 -10.75 41.24 -1.84
CA GLU A 103 -9.31 41.01 -1.81
C GLU A 103 -8.89 40.24 -0.56
N ALA A 104 -9.36 40.66 0.63
CA ALA A 104 -9.11 39.93 1.87
C ALA A 104 -9.63 38.48 1.80
N LYS A 105 -10.83 38.27 1.24
CA LYS A 105 -11.41 36.93 1.07
C LYS A 105 -10.55 36.05 0.14
N LEU A 106 -10.08 36.59 -0.99
CA LEU A 106 -9.20 35.88 -1.93
C LEU A 106 -7.86 35.53 -1.26
N GLN A 107 -7.26 36.47 -0.53
CA GLN A 107 -6.03 36.24 0.25
C GLN A 107 -6.20 35.11 1.28
N THR A 108 -7.33 35.07 1.99
CA THR A 108 -7.64 33.98 2.92
C THR A 108 -7.76 32.63 2.21
N VAL A 109 -8.47 32.56 1.07
CA VAL A 109 -8.61 31.32 0.29
C VAL A 109 -7.25 30.83 -0.22
N LEU A 110 -6.41 31.73 -0.72
CA LEU A 110 -5.07 31.39 -1.22
C LEU A 110 -4.12 30.94 -0.09
N ARG A 111 -4.24 31.54 1.11
CA ARG A 111 -3.44 31.15 2.29
C ARG A 111 -3.82 29.80 2.87
N HIS A 112 -5.11 29.45 2.84
CA HIS A 112 -5.63 28.19 3.38
C HIS A 112 -5.79 27.09 2.33
N SER A 113 -5.37 27.33 1.08
CA SER A 113 -5.31 26.26 0.08
C SER A 113 -4.24 25.25 0.50
N PRO A 114 -4.54 23.95 0.53
CA PRO A 114 -3.55 22.92 0.82
C PRO A 114 -2.58 22.70 -0.34
N ASP A 115 -2.94 23.13 -1.55
CA ASP A 115 -2.13 22.97 -2.74
C ASP A 115 -1.15 24.17 -2.91
N ILE A 116 0.05 23.90 -3.42
CA ILE A 116 1.04 24.92 -3.75
C ILE A 116 0.64 25.59 -5.06
N ILE A 117 0.22 26.84 -4.98
CA ILE A 117 -0.08 27.67 -6.14
C ILE A 117 1.15 28.49 -6.48
N SER A 118 1.64 28.37 -7.71
CA SER A 118 2.82 29.06 -8.20
C SER A 118 2.47 29.86 -9.44
N ILE A 119 2.97 31.09 -9.57
CA ILE A 119 2.93 31.82 -10.84
C ILE A 119 4.34 31.86 -11.39
N VAL A 120 4.52 31.39 -12.61
CA VAL A 120 5.81 31.30 -13.28
C VAL A 120 5.78 32.14 -14.56
N GLY A 121 6.82 32.94 -14.79
CA GLY A 121 6.97 33.71 -16.02
C GLY A 121 7.30 32.83 -17.23
N ALA A 122 7.22 33.41 -18.44
CA ALA A 122 7.61 32.71 -19.67
C ALA A 122 9.10 32.28 -19.68
N ASP A 123 9.93 32.94 -18.86
CA ASP A 123 11.34 32.62 -18.62
C ASP A 123 11.56 31.45 -17.63
N GLY A 124 10.48 30.85 -17.12
CA GLY A 124 10.53 29.77 -16.14
C GLY A 124 10.88 30.22 -14.71
N ARG A 125 10.94 31.54 -14.46
CA ARG A 125 11.20 32.08 -13.11
C ARG A 125 9.92 32.24 -12.33
N VAL A 126 10.00 31.93 -11.04
CA VAL A 126 8.87 32.06 -10.11
C VAL A 126 8.61 33.54 -9.83
N ARG A 127 7.35 33.98 -9.96
CA ARG A 127 6.88 35.32 -9.57
C ARG A 127 6.08 35.31 -8.28
N TYR A 128 5.42 34.19 -7.98
CA TYR A 128 4.60 34.03 -6.79
C TYR A 128 4.55 32.57 -6.34
N HIS A 129 4.46 32.37 -5.03
CA HIS A 129 4.10 31.11 -4.39
C HIS A 129 3.08 31.36 -3.29
N SER A 130 2.11 30.45 -3.13
CA SER A 130 1.22 30.45 -1.96
C SER A 130 1.97 30.03 -0.69
N ALA A 131 1.39 30.37 0.47
CA ALA A 131 1.92 30.00 1.78
C ALA A 131 2.05 28.47 1.97
N ALA A 132 1.27 27.66 1.25
CA ALA A 132 1.34 26.21 1.27
C ALA A 132 2.72 25.65 0.86
N LEU A 133 3.56 26.44 0.18
CA LEU A 133 4.94 26.07 -0.12
C LEU A 133 5.73 25.73 1.14
N GLU A 134 5.55 26.51 2.21
CA GLU A 134 6.30 26.33 3.46
C GLU A 134 5.84 25.07 4.19
N SER A 135 4.53 24.79 4.22
CA SER A 135 4.01 23.57 4.85
C SER A 135 4.35 22.30 4.09
N VAL A 136 4.36 22.33 2.75
CA VAL A 136 4.54 21.13 1.91
C VAL A 136 6.01 20.88 1.54
N LEU A 137 6.80 21.93 1.27
CA LEU A 137 8.20 21.80 0.83
C LEU A 137 9.21 22.38 1.82
N GLY A 138 8.78 23.07 2.88
CA GLY A 138 9.67 23.60 3.92
C GLY A 138 10.45 24.85 3.51
N TYR A 139 10.16 25.46 2.36
CA TYR A 139 10.79 26.70 1.91
C TYR A 139 9.85 27.88 2.07
N LYS A 140 10.40 29.03 2.45
CA LYS A 140 9.66 30.27 2.47
C LYS A 140 9.41 30.76 1.03
N PRO A 141 8.19 31.23 0.69
CA PRO A 141 7.88 31.76 -0.63
C PRO A 141 8.89 32.79 -1.14
N GLU A 142 9.33 33.70 -0.26
CA GLU A 142 10.23 34.82 -0.58
C GLU A 142 11.61 34.34 -1.04
N GLU A 143 12.09 33.21 -0.52
CA GLU A 143 13.38 32.62 -0.88
C GLU A 143 13.38 32.02 -2.29
N ARG A 144 12.20 31.80 -2.86
CA ARG A 144 12.00 31.12 -4.15
C ARG A 144 11.57 32.07 -5.26
N ILE A 145 11.11 33.28 -4.95
CA ILE A 145 10.80 34.30 -5.96
C ILE A 145 12.05 34.63 -6.78
N GLY A 146 11.91 34.72 -8.10
CA GLY A 146 12.97 35.00 -9.07
C GLY A 146 13.85 33.80 -9.44
N LYS A 147 13.79 32.71 -8.68
CA LYS A 147 14.53 31.47 -8.98
C LYS A 147 13.82 30.65 -10.04
N PHE A 148 14.55 29.73 -10.68
CA PHE A 148 13.98 28.88 -11.70
C PHE A 148 13.10 27.80 -11.04
N HIS A 149 11.88 27.61 -11.55
CA HIS A 149 10.91 26.68 -10.95
C HIS A 149 11.42 25.23 -10.92
N GLY A 150 12.24 24.85 -11.90
CA GLY A 150 12.83 23.51 -12.03
C GLY A 150 14.03 23.19 -11.14
N GLU A 151 14.57 24.13 -10.37
CA GLU A 151 15.75 23.87 -9.52
C GLU A 151 15.53 22.80 -8.44
N LEU A 152 14.29 22.67 -7.95
CA LEU A 152 13.94 21.73 -6.90
C LEU A 152 13.41 20.40 -7.43
N MET A 153 13.31 20.23 -8.75
CA MET A 153 12.79 18.99 -9.32
C MET A 153 13.82 17.86 -9.27
N HIS A 154 13.33 16.63 -9.13
CA HIS A 154 14.17 15.45 -9.23
C HIS A 154 14.82 15.37 -10.62
N PRO A 155 16.11 15.01 -10.74
CA PRO A 155 16.83 14.98 -12.02
C PRO A 155 16.10 14.19 -13.12
N ASP A 156 15.56 13.02 -12.79
CA ASP A 156 14.81 12.17 -13.72
C ASP A 156 13.52 12.83 -14.26
N ASP A 157 12.91 13.72 -13.48
CA ASP A 157 11.62 14.33 -13.81
C ASP A 157 11.81 15.63 -14.62
N LEU A 158 13.04 16.16 -14.69
CA LEU A 158 13.35 17.42 -15.38
C LEU A 158 13.01 17.38 -16.88
N LEU A 159 13.22 16.24 -17.54
CA LEU A 159 12.96 16.12 -18.98
C LEU A 159 11.45 16.18 -19.26
N ALA A 160 10.66 15.42 -18.50
CA ALA A 160 9.21 15.42 -18.59
C ALA A 160 8.63 16.80 -18.27
N TRP A 161 9.15 17.45 -17.22
CA TRP A 161 8.75 18.81 -16.87
C TRP A 161 9.06 19.83 -17.96
N ARG A 162 10.24 19.77 -18.60
CA ARG A 162 10.59 20.70 -19.68
C ARG A 162 9.65 20.56 -20.86
N ALA A 163 9.30 19.33 -21.24
CA ALA A 163 8.31 19.08 -22.29
C ALA A 163 6.93 19.63 -21.91
N TYR A 164 6.50 19.39 -20.67
CA TYR A 164 5.23 19.89 -20.13
C TYR A 164 5.16 21.42 -20.11
N PHE A 165 6.18 22.08 -19.56
CA PHE A 165 6.25 23.53 -19.48
C PHE A 165 6.36 24.17 -20.87
N GLY A 166 7.12 23.56 -21.79
CA GLY A 166 7.18 23.98 -23.19
C GLY A 166 5.81 23.95 -23.87
N ASN A 167 5.02 22.90 -23.63
CA ASN A 167 3.66 22.82 -24.16
C ASN A 167 2.76 23.94 -23.61
N LEU A 168 2.85 24.27 -22.32
CA LEU A 168 2.10 25.38 -21.72
C LEU A 168 2.50 26.77 -22.27
N LEU A 169 3.75 26.93 -22.72
CA LEU A 169 4.19 28.18 -23.37
C LEU A 169 3.59 28.32 -24.78
N GLU A 170 3.47 27.21 -25.51
CA GLU A 170 3.02 27.19 -26.90
C GLU A 170 1.49 27.19 -27.03
N TYR A 171 0.79 26.50 -26.12
CA TYR A 171 -0.66 26.34 -26.14
C TYR A 171 -1.31 27.01 -24.92
N PRO A 172 -2.00 28.16 -25.10
CA PRO A 172 -2.74 28.81 -24.02
C PRO A 172 -3.83 27.91 -23.44
N GLY A 173 -4.03 27.97 -22.12
CA GLY A 173 -5.06 27.20 -21.41
C GLY A 173 -4.52 26.16 -20.43
N VAL A 174 -5.41 25.24 -20.03
CA VAL A 174 -5.16 24.25 -18.98
C VAL A 174 -4.45 23.03 -19.55
N GLY A 175 -3.24 22.77 -19.06
CA GLY A 175 -2.47 21.57 -19.37
C GLY A 175 -3.02 20.31 -18.70
N ARG A 176 -2.54 19.15 -19.13
CA ARG A 176 -2.85 17.89 -18.47
C ARG A 176 -2.20 17.80 -17.08
N PRO A 177 -2.69 16.96 -16.16
CA PRO A 177 -1.99 16.68 -14.92
C PRO A 177 -0.62 16.05 -15.22
N ILE A 178 0.40 16.45 -14.46
CA ILE A 178 1.73 15.85 -14.47
C ILE A 178 2.15 15.51 -13.04
N GLU A 179 2.71 14.33 -12.85
CA GLU A 179 3.32 13.93 -11.58
C GLU A 179 4.83 14.16 -11.65
N TYR A 180 5.40 14.73 -10.60
CA TYR A 180 6.85 14.91 -10.46
C TYR A 180 7.25 15.00 -8.98
N ARG A 181 8.54 14.87 -8.72
CA ARG A 181 9.11 14.96 -7.38
C ARG A 181 9.83 16.29 -7.20
N LYS A 182 9.60 16.94 -6.06
CA LYS A 182 10.38 18.10 -5.61
C LYS A 182 11.14 17.81 -4.33
N ARG A 183 12.32 18.40 -4.21
CA ARG A 183 13.18 18.31 -3.03
C ARG A 183 12.62 19.21 -1.94
N HIS A 184 12.27 18.63 -0.80
CA HIS A 184 11.92 19.35 0.43
C HIS A 184 13.18 19.98 1.06
N ALA A 185 13.02 21.00 1.92
CA ALA A 185 14.12 21.69 2.59
C ALA A 185 15.01 20.78 3.46
N ASN A 186 14.44 19.69 4.00
CA ASN A 186 15.18 18.65 4.75
C ASN A 186 15.92 17.64 3.85
N GLY A 187 15.81 17.75 2.52
CA GLY A 187 16.46 16.87 1.55
C GLY A 187 15.63 15.67 1.06
N SER A 188 14.44 15.40 1.61
CA SER A 188 13.56 14.34 1.12
C SER A 188 12.88 14.71 -0.21
N TRP A 189 12.38 13.71 -0.93
CA TRP A 189 11.60 13.89 -2.15
C TRP A 189 10.11 13.81 -1.85
N ILE A 190 9.36 14.84 -2.24
CA ILE A 190 7.91 14.91 -2.10
C ILE A 190 7.28 14.72 -3.48
N TYR A 191 6.31 13.80 -3.56
CA TYR A 191 5.54 13.56 -4.78
C TYR A 191 4.44 14.60 -4.92
N LEU A 192 4.43 15.29 -6.05
CA LEU A 192 3.45 16.32 -6.38
C LEU A 192 2.76 15.97 -7.70
N GLU A 193 1.45 16.17 -7.76
CA GLU A 193 0.67 16.25 -8.99
C GLU A 193 0.41 17.72 -9.30
N ALA A 194 0.70 18.20 -10.50
CA ALA A 194 0.44 19.57 -10.87
C ALA A 194 -0.38 19.73 -12.14
N ILE A 195 -1.17 20.80 -12.16
CA ILE A 195 -1.91 21.27 -13.32
C ILE A 195 -1.51 22.72 -13.56
N GLY A 196 -0.94 22.98 -14.73
CA GLY A 196 -0.61 24.32 -15.21
C GLY A 196 -1.75 24.91 -16.04
N ASN A 197 -2.00 26.20 -15.88
CA ASN A 197 -2.87 27.01 -16.73
C ASN A 197 -2.08 28.19 -17.27
N SER A 198 -1.94 28.25 -18.60
CA SER A 198 -1.20 29.31 -19.27
C SER A 198 -2.07 30.55 -19.45
N LEU A 199 -1.78 31.59 -18.66
CA LEU A 199 -2.44 32.90 -18.68
C LEU A 199 -1.47 34.00 -19.11
N LEU A 200 -0.56 33.68 -20.05
CA LEU A 200 0.45 34.62 -20.54
C LEU A 200 -0.15 35.84 -21.26
N HIS A 201 -1.31 35.67 -21.89
CA HIS A 201 -2.04 36.74 -22.58
C HIS A 201 -3.00 37.50 -21.68
N ASP A 202 -3.19 37.07 -20.44
CA ASP A 202 -4.01 37.77 -19.46
C ASP A 202 -3.23 38.97 -18.91
N SER A 203 -3.79 40.17 -19.04
CA SER A 203 -3.13 41.42 -18.61
C SER A 203 -2.88 41.50 -17.10
N SER A 204 -3.61 40.72 -16.29
CA SER A 204 -3.48 40.72 -14.83
C SER A 204 -2.44 39.72 -14.32
N VAL A 205 -2.30 38.55 -14.96
CA VAL A 205 -1.41 37.48 -14.49
C VAL A 205 -0.09 37.43 -15.27
N GLN A 206 -0.15 37.59 -16.60
CA GLN A 206 1.00 37.56 -17.51
C GLN A 206 1.97 36.39 -17.24
N GLY A 207 1.44 35.20 -16.92
CA GLY A 207 2.22 34.07 -16.41
C GLY A 207 1.46 32.75 -16.48
N ILE A 208 2.16 31.66 -16.15
CA ILE A 208 1.60 30.32 -16.05
C ILE A 208 1.30 30.05 -14.58
N VAL A 209 0.03 29.79 -14.26
CA VAL A 209 -0.41 29.41 -12.92
C VAL A 209 -0.31 27.91 -12.79
N ILE A 210 0.52 27.42 -11.88
CA ILE A 210 0.72 25.99 -11.62
C ILE A 210 0.15 25.70 -10.23
N ASN A 211 -0.90 24.90 -10.18
CA ASN A 211 -1.40 24.34 -8.94
C ASN A 211 -0.74 22.98 -8.72
N SER A 212 -0.08 22.76 -7.57
CA SER A 212 0.63 21.51 -7.25
C SER A 212 0.12 20.92 -5.93
N ARG A 213 -0.44 19.71 -6.00
CA ARG A 213 -0.97 18.96 -4.86
C ARG A 213 0.01 17.88 -4.42
N GLU A 214 0.18 17.72 -3.12
CA GLU A 214 0.91 16.58 -2.58
C GLU A 214 0.13 15.28 -2.71
N ILE A 215 0.79 14.24 -3.24
CA ILE A 215 0.21 12.91 -3.47
C ILE A 215 0.96 11.81 -2.73
N GLY A 216 1.68 12.16 -1.65
CA GLY A 216 2.49 11.22 -0.86
C GLY A 216 1.69 10.02 -0.34
N GLU A 217 0.55 10.26 0.31
CA GLU A 217 -0.31 9.18 0.83
C GLU A 217 -0.82 8.26 -0.29
N ARG A 218 -1.23 8.85 -1.43
CA ARG A 218 -1.71 8.09 -2.60
C ARG A 218 -0.60 7.23 -3.17
N LYS A 219 0.63 7.75 -3.30
CA LYS A 219 1.78 7.00 -3.79
C LYS A 219 2.20 5.90 -2.84
N GLN A 220 2.16 6.14 -1.53
CA GLN A 220 2.48 5.11 -0.54
C GLN A 220 1.47 3.96 -0.57
N ALA A 221 0.18 4.26 -0.75
CA ALA A 221 -0.85 3.25 -0.93
C ALA A 221 -0.67 2.46 -2.24
N GLU A 222 -0.36 3.13 -3.35
CA GLU A 222 -0.09 2.49 -4.64
C GLU A 222 1.13 1.56 -4.59
N ILE A 223 2.22 2.02 -3.97
CA ILE A 223 3.44 1.22 -3.75
C ILE A 223 3.13 0.03 -2.86
N ALA A 224 2.44 0.21 -1.73
CA ALA A 224 2.08 -0.88 -0.83
C ALA A 224 1.21 -1.94 -1.50
N VAL A 225 0.25 -1.53 -2.34
CA VAL A 225 -0.56 -2.46 -3.14
C VAL A 225 0.34 -3.22 -4.13
N ARG A 226 1.21 -2.51 -4.86
CA ARG A 226 2.10 -3.14 -5.85
C ARG A 226 3.13 -4.08 -5.22
N GLU A 227 3.66 -3.72 -4.05
CA GLU A 227 4.56 -4.58 -3.27
C GLU A 227 3.82 -5.80 -2.73
N SER A 228 2.58 -5.63 -2.24
CA SER A 228 1.72 -6.75 -1.83
C SER A 228 1.40 -7.68 -3.00
N GLU A 229 1.06 -7.15 -4.18
CA GLU A 229 0.85 -7.94 -5.40
C GLU A 229 2.12 -8.67 -5.84
N SER A 230 3.28 -8.00 -5.77
CA SER A 230 4.57 -8.60 -6.15
C SER A 230 4.98 -9.69 -5.14
N HIS A 231 4.81 -9.44 -3.84
CA HIS A 231 5.02 -10.45 -2.80
C HIS A 231 4.05 -11.61 -2.94
N TYR A 232 2.79 -11.36 -3.30
CA TYR A 232 1.80 -12.40 -3.58
C TYR A 232 2.23 -13.27 -4.76
N ILE A 233 2.67 -12.67 -5.88
CA ILE A 233 3.16 -13.39 -7.06
C ILE A 233 4.40 -14.22 -6.71
N VAL A 234 5.35 -13.66 -5.96
CA VAL A 234 6.59 -14.35 -5.58
C VAL A 234 6.32 -15.47 -4.58
N MET A 235 5.50 -15.22 -3.56
CA MET A 235 5.10 -16.25 -2.58
C MET A 235 4.35 -17.39 -3.27
N SER A 236 3.40 -17.06 -4.16
CA SER A 236 2.67 -18.04 -4.97
C SER A 236 3.59 -18.87 -5.86
N LYS A 237 4.69 -18.31 -6.38
CA LYS A 237 5.66 -19.05 -7.22
C LYS A 237 6.63 -19.93 -6.43
N ILE A 238 6.81 -19.66 -5.13
CA ILE A 238 7.77 -20.39 -4.29
C ILE A 238 7.09 -21.52 -3.50
N THR A 239 5.85 -21.33 -3.03
CA THR A 239 5.20 -22.30 -2.13
C THR A 239 4.28 -23.29 -2.85
N SER A 240 3.96 -23.06 -4.11
CA SER A 240 2.99 -23.87 -4.84
C SER A 240 3.38 -23.92 -6.30
N ASP A 241 3.21 -25.08 -6.92
CA ASP A 241 3.48 -25.21 -8.35
C ASP A 241 2.43 -24.42 -9.12
N PHE A 242 1.17 -24.44 -8.71
CA PHE A 242 0.14 -23.55 -9.26
C PHE A 242 -0.88 -23.09 -8.22
N ALA A 243 -1.45 -21.90 -8.41
CA ALA A 243 -2.53 -21.34 -7.60
C ALA A 243 -3.75 -20.99 -8.47
N TYR A 244 -4.93 -21.00 -7.86
CA TYR A 244 -6.20 -20.74 -8.54
C TYR A 244 -7.21 -20.00 -7.65
N SER A 245 -8.11 -19.26 -8.28
CA SER A 245 -9.28 -18.64 -7.64
C SER A 245 -10.55 -19.00 -8.41
N PHE A 246 -11.55 -19.48 -7.68
CA PHE A 246 -12.89 -19.72 -8.19
C PHE A 246 -13.91 -18.85 -7.45
N LYS A 247 -14.75 -18.14 -8.20
CA LYS A 247 -15.95 -17.51 -7.67
C LYS A 247 -17.06 -18.56 -7.55
N VAL A 248 -17.73 -18.59 -6.41
CA VAL A 248 -18.89 -19.46 -6.19
C VAL A 248 -20.14 -18.69 -6.59
N LEU A 249 -20.84 -19.18 -7.60
CA LEU A 249 -22.08 -18.61 -8.11
C LEU A 249 -23.27 -18.98 -7.18
N PRO A 250 -24.38 -18.22 -7.21
CA PRO A 250 -25.54 -18.49 -6.37
C PRO A 250 -26.18 -19.87 -6.59
N ASP A 251 -25.98 -20.48 -7.76
CA ASP A 251 -26.43 -21.84 -8.09
C ASP A 251 -25.48 -22.94 -7.57
N GLY A 252 -24.45 -22.57 -6.81
CA GLY A 252 -23.45 -23.49 -6.26
C GLY A 252 -22.34 -23.88 -7.23
N LYS A 253 -22.35 -23.35 -8.46
CA LYS A 253 -21.29 -23.61 -9.45
C LYS A 253 -20.06 -22.77 -9.21
N PHE A 254 -18.94 -23.21 -9.76
CA PHE A 254 -17.65 -22.54 -9.67
C PHE A 254 -17.27 -21.91 -11.00
N ALA A 255 -16.96 -20.62 -10.99
CA ALA A 255 -16.42 -19.88 -12.12
C ALA A 255 -14.95 -19.53 -11.87
N CYS A 256 -14.04 -19.96 -12.75
CA CYS A 256 -12.61 -19.64 -12.61
C CYS A 256 -12.40 -18.14 -12.82
N GLU A 257 -11.89 -17.44 -11.81
CA GLU A 257 -11.50 -16.02 -11.95
C GLU A 257 -10.09 -15.90 -12.51
N TRP A 258 -9.18 -16.75 -12.04
CA TRP A 258 -7.82 -16.86 -12.56
C TRP A 258 -7.17 -18.16 -12.07
N ALA A 259 -6.17 -18.62 -12.82
CA ALA A 259 -5.23 -19.65 -12.40
C ALA A 259 -3.84 -19.26 -12.90
N THR A 260 -2.79 -19.59 -12.15
CA THR A 260 -1.41 -19.34 -12.60
C THR A 260 -1.09 -20.20 -13.82
N GLU A 261 -0.23 -19.71 -14.73
CA GLU A 261 0.25 -20.44 -15.92
C GLU A 261 0.79 -21.84 -15.63
N ALA A 262 1.26 -22.06 -14.41
CA ALA A 262 1.77 -23.35 -13.98
C ALA A 262 0.69 -24.45 -13.90
N PHE A 263 -0.59 -24.08 -13.85
CA PHE A 263 -1.70 -25.00 -14.05
C PHE A 263 -1.57 -25.70 -15.41
N GLU A 264 -1.21 -24.96 -16.46
CA GLU A 264 -1.00 -25.54 -17.80
C GLU A 264 0.23 -26.44 -17.84
N ARG A 265 1.26 -26.19 -17.01
CA ARG A 265 2.42 -27.10 -16.93
C ARG A 265 2.08 -28.44 -16.28
N CYS A 266 1.26 -28.43 -15.23
CA CYS A 266 0.90 -29.64 -14.49
C CYS A 266 -0.25 -30.42 -15.15
N ALA A 267 -1.29 -29.72 -15.63
CA ALA A 267 -2.49 -30.31 -16.23
C ALA A 267 -2.50 -30.26 -17.78
N GLY A 268 -1.55 -29.57 -18.42
CA GLY A 268 -1.40 -29.46 -19.86
C GLY A 268 -2.27 -28.39 -20.54
N ARG A 269 -3.51 -28.15 -20.08
CA ARG A 269 -4.40 -27.06 -20.56
C ARG A 269 -5.50 -26.80 -19.54
N VAL A 270 -6.01 -25.56 -19.49
CA VAL A 270 -7.29 -25.20 -18.84
C VAL A 270 -8.44 -25.57 -19.80
N PRO A 271 -9.24 -26.63 -19.57
CA PRO A 271 -10.40 -26.90 -20.41
C PRO A 271 -11.41 -25.74 -20.41
N GLU A 272 -11.85 -25.28 -21.59
CA GLU A 272 -12.93 -24.27 -21.76
C GLU A 272 -14.24 -24.64 -21.03
N LYS A 273 -14.47 -25.93 -20.74
CA LYS A 273 -15.66 -26.44 -20.02
C LYS A 273 -15.53 -26.47 -18.49
N LEU A 274 -14.53 -25.80 -17.92
CA LEU A 274 -14.29 -25.75 -16.46
C LEU A 274 -15.37 -25.02 -15.64
N GLU A 275 -16.32 -24.39 -16.32
CA GLU A 275 -17.24 -23.39 -15.77
C GLU A 275 -18.40 -23.95 -14.92
N SER A 276 -18.56 -25.28 -14.76
CA SER A 276 -19.76 -25.84 -14.13
C SER A 276 -19.57 -26.50 -12.77
N PHE A 277 -18.45 -27.19 -12.50
CA PHE A 277 -18.26 -27.95 -11.25
C PHE A 277 -16.86 -27.82 -10.63
N GLY A 278 -15.99 -26.97 -11.20
CA GLY A 278 -14.57 -26.94 -10.87
C GLY A 278 -13.81 -28.16 -11.40
N TRP A 279 -12.48 -28.04 -11.49
CA TRP A 279 -11.62 -29.06 -12.13
C TRP A 279 -11.55 -30.40 -11.39
N TRP A 280 -11.96 -30.44 -10.12
CA TRP A 280 -12.05 -31.65 -9.28
C TRP A 280 -13.01 -32.71 -9.84
N ASN A 281 -14.04 -32.28 -10.58
CA ASN A 281 -14.99 -33.16 -11.25
C ASN A 281 -14.68 -33.30 -12.75
N SER A 282 -13.45 -33.02 -13.17
CA SER A 282 -13.03 -33.10 -14.57
C SER A 282 -12.26 -34.38 -14.88
N GLU A 283 -12.00 -34.60 -16.17
CA GLU A 283 -11.18 -35.71 -16.64
C GLU A 283 -9.72 -35.65 -16.17
N LEU A 284 -9.28 -34.50 -15.65
CA LEU A 284 -7.93 -34.30 -15.12
C LEU A 284 -7.68 -35.07 -13.83
N VAL A 285 -8.71 -35.38 -13.04
CA VAL A 285 -8.56 -36.15 -11.80
C VAL A 285 -8.69 -37.64 -12.11
N HIS A 286 -7.85 -38.46 -11.48
CA HIS A 286 -7.91 -39.92 -11.61
C HIS A 286 -9.30 -40.44 -11.19
N PRO A 287 -9.93 -41.37 -11.95
CA PRO A 287 -11.31 -41.83 -11.69
C PRO A 287 -11.58 -42.26 -10.24
N ASP A 288 -10.67 -43.04 -9.66
CA ASP A 288 -10.77 -43.52 -8.26
C ASP A 288 -10.82 -42.39 -7.22
N ASP A 289 -10.20 -41.24 -7.51
CA ASP A 289 -10.06 -40.14 -6.55
C ASP A 289 -11.21 -39.12 -6.67
N ARG A 290 -11.99 -39.15 -7.77
CA ARG A 290 -13.06 -38.19 -8.03
C ARG A 290 -14.16 -38.22 -6.98
N GLU A 291 -14.66 -39.41 -6.64
CA GLU A 291 -15.78 -39.55 -5.72
C GLU A 291 -15.40 -39.11 -4.29
N ILE A 292 -14.14 -39.36 -3.91
CA ILE A 292 -13.59 -38.95 -2.61
C ILE A 292 -13.48 -37.43 -2.54
N LEU A 293 -12.94 -36.80 -3.59
CA LEU A 293 -12.79 -35.34 -3.66
C LEU A 293 -14.13 -34.61 -3.67
N ILE A 294 -15.13 -35.12 -4.39
CA ILE A 294 -16.48 -34.55 -4.42
C ILE A 294 -17.08 -34.56 -3.01
N LYS A 295 -17.04 -35.70 -2.31
CA LYS A 295 -17.54 -35.80 -0.93
C LYS A 295 -16.81 -34.86 0.03
N GLN A 296 -15.51 -34.69 -0.14
CA GLN A 296 -14.72 -33.78 0.68
C GLN A 296 -15.06 -32.31 0.40
N LEU A 297 -15.25 -31.92 -0.87
CA LEU A 297 -15.67 -30.58 -1.26
C LEU A 297 -17.09 -30.24 -0.79
N GLU A 298 -18.02 -31.18 -0.87
CA GLU A 298 -19.37 -31.04 -0.32
C GLU A 298 -19.33 -30.83 1.21
N GLY A 299 -18.45 -31.56 1.91
CA GLY A 299 -18.20 -31.36 3.35
C GLY A 299 -17.45 -30.06 3.70
N CYS A 300 -16.74 -29.45 2.74
CA CYS A 300 -15.98 -28.21 2.92
C CYS A 300 -16.84 -26.94 2.95
N THR A 301 -18.15 -27.03 2.70
CA THR A 301 -19.05 -25.89 2.99
C THR A 301 -19.04 -25.50 4.48
N PHE A 302 -18.48 -26.34 5.36
CA PHE A 302 -18.35 -26.06 6.81
C PHE A 302 -16.93 -25.73 7.30
N SER A 303 -15.85 -26.11 6.59
CA SER A 303 -14.47 -25.81 7.02
C SER A 303 -13.92 -24.61 6.23
N ARG A 304 -13.26 -23.66 6.92
CA ARG A 304 -12.69 -22.47 6.25
C ARG A 304 -11.46 -22.81 5.40
N THR A 305 -10.79 -23.93 5.67
CA THR A 305 -9.53 -24.36 5.03
C THR A 305 -9.47 -25.89 4.95
N GLY A 306 -8.81 -26.44 3.92
CA GLY A 306 -8.60 -27.88 3.78
C GLY A 306 -7.35 -28.21 2.95
N ALA A 307 -6.92 -29.47 3.03
CA ALA A 307 -5.82 -29.99 2.22
C ALA A 307 -6.04 -31.47 1.88
N ASN A 308 -5.74 -31.87 0.64
CA ASN A 308 -5.88 -33.23 0.13
C ASN A 308 -4.67 -33.62 -0.74
N GLU A 309 -4.39 -34.92 -0.82
CA GLU A 309 -3.45 -35.49 -1.78
C GLU A 309 -4.20 -36.42 -2.72
N TYR A 310 -4.09 -36.21 -4.03
CA TYR A 310 -4.79 -37.00 -5.05
C TYR A 310 -4.01 -37.09 -6.35
N ARG A 311 -4.47 -37.98 -7.24
CA ARG A 311 -3.85 -38.21 -8.53
C ARG A 311 -4.52 -37.38 -9.62
N ILE A 312 -3.71 -36.74 -10.44
CA ILE A 312 -4.11 -36.11 -11.70
C ILE A 312 -3.50 -36.85 -12.89
N ILE A 313 -4.18 -36.78 -14.02
CA ILE A 313 -3.74 -37.36 -15.29
C ILE A 313 -3.42 -36.19 -16.22
N ASN A 314 -2.17 -36.10 -16.66
CA ASN A 314 -1.76 -35.06 -17.61
C ASN A 314 -2.18 -35.42 -19.05
N GLN A 315 -1.96 -34.51 -20.01
CA GLN A 315 -2.29 -34.74 -21.42
C GLN A 315 -1.61 -35.95 -22.07
N LYS A 316 -0.48 -36.40 -21.52
CA LYS A 316 0.25 -37.58 -21.99
C LYS A 316 -0.31 -38.89 -21.39
N GLY A 317 -1.30 -38.80 -20.51
CA GLY A 317 -1.86 -39.94 -19.78
C GLY A 317 -1.02 -40.36 -18.57
N GLU A 318 -0.01 -39.58 -18.19
CA GLU A 318 0.83 -39.90 -17.03
C GLU A 318 0.10 -39.52 -15.73
N VAL A 319 0.18 -40.41 -14.74
CA VAL A 319 -0.37 -40.17 -13.41
C VAL A 319 0.63 -39.36 -12.58
N ARG A 320 0.19 -38.23 -12.07
CA ARG A 320 0.97 -37.36 -11.17
C ARG A 320 0.24 -37.20 -9.85
N TRP A 321 0.99 -37.08 -8.77
CA TRP A 321 0.42 -36.83 -7.45
C TRP A 321 0.48 -35.34 -7.15
N VAL A 322 -0.63 -34.78 -6.68
CA VAL A 322 -0.71 -33.39 -6.24
C VAL A 322 -1.20 -33.31 -4.81
N ARG A 323 -0.65 -32.37 -4.06
CA ARG A 323 -1.17 -31.90 -2.78
C ARG A 323 -1.85 -30.57 -3.03
N ASP A 324 -3.15 -30.52 -2.78
CA ASP A 324 -3.99 -29.35 -2.97
C ASP A 324 -4.41 -28.79 -1.62
N CYS A 325 -4.22 -27.49 -1.41
CA CYS A 325 -4.61 -26.76 -0.22
C CYS A 325 -5.55 -25.64 -0.62
N TRP A 326 -6.71 -25.53 0.03
CA TRP A 326 -7.69 -24.50 -0.29
C TRP A 326 -8.23 -23.77 0.94
N GLN A 327 -8.79 -22.59 0.69
CA GLN A 327 -9.48 -21.74 1.64
C GLN A 327 -10.76 -21.18 1.00
N VAL A 328 -11.85 -21.16 1.77
CA VAL A 328 -13.13 -20.58 1.32
C VAL A 328 -13.35 -19.20 1.93
N VAL A 329 -13.91 -18.31 1.14
CA VAL A 329 -14.30 -16.95 1.54
C VAL A 329 -15.82 -16.91 1.70
N TRP A 330 -16.25 -16.67 2.93
CA TRP A 330 -17.66 -16.57 3.30
C TRP A 330 -18.12 -15.11 3.28
N ASP A 331 -19.22 -14.84 2.59
CA ASP A 331 -19.88 -13.54 2.66
C ASP A 331 -20.95 -13.56 3.75
N LYS A 332 -20.77 -12.73 4.78
CA LYS A 332 -21.71 -12.61 5.90
C LYS A 332 -23.03 -11.96 5.49
N THR A 333 -23.03 -11.14 4.44
CA THR A 333 -24.23 -10.45 3.95
C THR A 333 -25.08 -11.36 3.08
N GLU A 334 -24.47 -12.20 2.24
CA GLU A 334 -25.18 -13.18 1.41
C GLU A 334 -25.41 -14.52 2.12
N GLY A 335 -24.76 -14.77 3.26
CA GLY A 335 -24.94 -16.00 4.03
C GLY A 335 -24.45 -17.26 3.30
N ARG A 336 -23.47 -17.12 2.39
CA ARG A 336 -22.94 -18.21 1.57
C ARG A 336 -21.44 -18.04 1.28
N VAL A 337 -20.81 -19.12 0.81
CA VAL A 337 -19.47 -19.05 0.21
C VAL A 337 -19.56 -18.28 -1.10
N VAL A 338 -18.68 -17.29 -1.30
CA VAL A 338 -18.61 -16.48 -2.52
C VAL A 338 -17.35 -16.71 -3.33
N ARG A 339 -16.30 -17.26 -2.70
CA ARG A 339 -15.02 -17.51 -3.37
C ARG A 339 -14.26 -18.67 -2.73
N LEU A 340 -13.46 -19.35 -3.51
CA LEU A 340 -12.55 -20.42 -3.11
C LEU A 340 -11.17 -20.12 -3.70
N TRP A 341 -10.17 -20.06 -2.84
CA TRP A 341 -8.77 -19.96 -3.21
C TRP A 341 -8.09 -21.29 -2.97
N GLY A 342 -7.19 -21.69 -3.84
CA GLY A 342 -6.35 -22.83 -3.53
C GLY A 342 -5.06 -22.84 -4.31
N ALA A 343 -4.19 -23.73 -3.85
CA ALA A 343 -2.85 -23.87 -4.34
C ALA A 343 -2.47 -25.34 -4.31
N CYS A 344 -1.89 -25.79 -5.41
CA CYS A 344 -1.46 -27.16 -5.58
C CYS A 344 0.06 -27.24 -5.70
N GLN A 345 0.60 -28.31 -5.12
CA GLN A 345 1.99 -28.70 -5.20
C GLN A 345 2.06 -30.09 -5.82
N GLU A 346 2.91 -30.28 -6.83
CA GLU A 346 3.22 -31.60 -7.35
C GLU A 346 4.10 -32.35 -6.34
N ILE A 347 3.67 -33.54 -5.94
CA ILE A 347 4.35 -34.39 -4.97
C ILE A 347 4.67 -35.77 -5.57
N THR A 348 4.71 -35.87 -6.90
CA THR A 348 4.97 -37.12 -7.64
C THR A 348 6.28 -37.77 -7.19
N ASP A 349 7.38 -37.02 -7.14
CA ASP A 349 8.70 -37.55 -6.73
C ASP A 349 8.68 -38.06 -5.29
N ARG A 350 8.03 -37.31 -4.39
CA ARG A 350 7.87 -37.72 -2.98
C ARG A 350 7.11 -39.04 -2.88
N LYS A 351 5.99 -39.15 -3.60
CA LYS A 351 5.16 -40.37 -3.61
C LYS A 351 5.88 -41.54 -4.25
N GLN A 352 6.67 -41.33 -5.30
CA GLN A 352 7.48 -42.40 -5.91
C GLN A 352 8.54 -42.94 -4.93
N VAL A 353 9.17 -42.07 -4.15
CA VAL A 353 10.12 -42.51 -3.10
C VAL A 353 9.39 -43.27 -2.00
N GLU A 354 8.25 -42.76 -1.52
CA GLU A 354 7.41 -43.41 -0.51
C GLU A 354 6.97 -44.82 -0.95
N PHE A 355 6.44 -44.95 -2.17
CA PHE A 355 6.03 -46.24 -2.73
C PHE A 355 7.20 -47.20 -2.95
N LYS A 356 8.36 -46.71 -3.42
CA LYS A 356 9.56 -47.55 -3.55
C LYS A 356 10.04 -48.06 -2.20
N LEU A 357 10.06 -47.20 -1.18
CA LEU A 357 10.43 -47.58 0.18
C LEU A 357 9.45 -48.62 0.73
N GLN A 358 8.15 -48.40 0.56
CA GLN A 358 7.13 -49.36 0.98
C GLN A 358 7.30 -50.70 0.27
N GLN A 359 7.47 -50.71 -1.05
CA GLN A 359 7.66 -51.93 -1.84
C GLN A 359 8.93 -52.69 -1.42
N VAL A 360 10.05 -51.98 -1.20
CA VAL A 360 11.27 -52.59 -0.68
C VAL A 360 11.02 -53.20 0.70
N ASN A 361 10.32 -52.50 1.59
CA ASN A 361 10.01 -53.01 2.92
C ASN A 361 9.12 -54.26 2.88
N GLU A 362 8.08 -54.28 2.04
CA GLU A 362 7.21 -55.45 1.85
C GLU A 362 7.99 -56.66 1.31
N VAL A 363 8.88 -56.45 0.32
CA VAL A 363 9.74 -57.51 -0.21
C VAL A 363 10.71 -58.02 0.85
N LEU A 364 11.33 -57.13 1.63
CA LEU A 364 12.24 -57.52 2.72
C LEU A 364 11.49 -58.33 3.79
N GLN A 365 10.31 -57.89 4.21
CA GLN A 365 9.50 -58.63 5.18
C GLN A 365 9.12 -60.03 4.67
N ALA A 366 8.73 -60.15 3.40
CA ALA A 366 8.42 -61.45 2.79
C ALA A 366 9.65 -62.38 2.71
N GLN A 367 10.83 -61.84 2.36
CA GLN A 367 12.09 -62.59 2.36
C GLN A 367 12.47 -63.08 3.76
N MET A 368 12.35 -62.22 4.78
CA MET A 368 12.65 -62.58 6.16
C MET A 368 11.70 -63.65 6.71
N ALA A 369 10.41 -63.54 6.40
CA ALA A 369 9.39 -64.48 6.86
C ALA A 369 9.53 -65.88 6.23
N SER A 370 10.11 -65.96 5.01
CA SER A 370 10.31 -67.21 4.27
C SER A 370 11.73 -67.80 4.37
N ALA A 371 12.63 -67.11 5.08
CA ALA A 371 14.00 -67.59 5.27
C ALA A 371 14.03 -68.92 6.06
N PRO A 372 14.74 -69.95 5.57
CA PRO A 372 14.79 -71.27 6.23
C PRO A 372 15.71 -71.30 7.45
N LEU A 373 16.55 -70.27 7.64
CA LEU A 373 17.45 -70.14 8.77
C LEU A 373 16.86 -69.21 9.82
N ALA A 374 17.13 -69.49 11.09
CA ALA A 374 16.72 -68.63 12.20
C ALA A 374 17.52 -67.33 12.16
N ILE A 375 16.84 -66.19 12.03
CA ILE A 375 17.45 -64.86 11.92
C ILE A 375 16.85 -63.96 12.98
N ASN A 376 17.70 -63.24 13.69
CA ASN A 376 17.29 -62.14 14.54
C ASN A 376 18.16 -60.90 14.31
N CYS A 377 17.63 -59.75 14.73
CA CYS A 377 18.38 -58.51 14.80
C CYS A 377 18.23 -57.93 16.21
N THR A 378 19.32 -57.37 16.73
CA THR A 378 19.31 -56.65 18.01
C THR A 378 19.81 -55.23 17.83
N GLY A 379 19.15 -54.27 18.47
CA GLY A 379 19.65 -52.90 18.55
C GLY A 379 20.86 -52.76 19.47
N ASN A 380 21.50 -51.59 19.47
CA ASN A 380 22.62 -51.28 20.38
C ASN A 380 22.31 -51.42 21.86
N ASP A 381 21.04 -51.29 22.24
CA ASP A 381 20.55 -51.46 23.62
C ASP A 381 20.31 -52.92 23.99
N GLY A 382 20.57 -53.86 23.07
CA GLY A 382 20.40 -55.29 23.24
C GLY A 382 18.96 -55.77 23.07
N ARG A 383 18.02 -54.91 22.69
CA ARG A 383 16.63 -55.32 22.42
C ARG A 383 16.51 -55.97 21.06
N THR A 384 15.64 -56.98 20.99
CA THR A 384 15.35 -57.70 19.76
C THR A 384 14.43 -56.86 18.88
N LEU A 385 14.88 -56.59 17.65
CA LEU A 385 14.14 -55.82 16.64
C LEU A 385 13.50 -56.72 15.59
N VAL A 386 14.10 -57.89 15.36
CA VAL A 386 13.62 -58.88 14.40
C VAL A 386 13.70 -60.25 15.04
N TRP A 387 12.66 -61.04 14.82
CA TRP A 387 12.63 -62.45 15.14
C TRP A 387 11.83 -63.17 14.05
N ASN A 388 12.51 -63.87 13.14
CA ASN A 388 11.84 -64.49 11.99
C ASN A 388 11.16 -65.83 12.35
N ARG A 389 10.35 -66.36 11.42
CA ARG A 389 9.60 -67.61 11.62
C ARG A 389 10.49 -68.80 11.98
N ALA A 390 11.62 -68.96 11.31
CA ALA A 390 12.55 -70.06 11.61
C ALA A 390 13.17 -69.93 13.02
N ALA A 391 13.36 -68.71 13.55
CA ALA A 391 13.77 -68.51 14.93
C ALA A 391 12.68 -68.91 15.93
N GLU A 392 11.40 -68.66 15.61
CA GLU A 392 10.27 -69.18 16.39
C GLU A 392 10.27 -70.70 16.43
N GLU A 393 10.47 -71.35 15.28
CA GLU A 393 10.50 -72.82 15.17
C GLU A 393 11.72 -73.43 15.87
N LEU A 394 12.90 -72.79 15.78
CA LEU A 394 14.15 -73.29 16.37
C LEU A 394 14.17 -73.16 17.91
N PHE A 395 13.77 -72.00 18.44
CA PHE A 395 13.91 -71.67 19.86
C PHE A 395 12.59 -71.74 20.65
N GLY A 396 11.44 -71.71 19.98
CA GLY A 396 10.12 -71.91 20.58
C GLY A 396 9.41 -70.65 21.10
N TRP A 397 10.03 -69.46 21.03
CA TRP A 397 9.37 -68.19 21.34
C TRP A 397 8.79 -67.55 20.09
N THR A 398 7.60 -66.96 20.22
CA THR A 398 7.00 -66.17 19.13
C THR A 398 7.62 -64.78 19.05
N ALA A 399 7.65 -64.17 17.88
CA ALA A 399 8.15 -62.82 17.67
C ALA A 399 7.43 -61.82 18.58
N ALA A 400 6.11 -61.97 18.76
CA ALA A 400 5.32 -61.12 19.65
C ALA A 400 5.80 -61.15 21.13
N GLU A 401 6.39 -62.25 21.59
CA GLU A 401 6.94 -62.39 22.94
C GLU A 401 8.35 -61.81 23.09
N VAL A 402 9.11 -61.74 22.00
CA VAL A 402 10.54 -61.42 22.00
C VAL A 402 10.84 -60.00 21.53
N LEU A 403 10.04 -59.47 20.60
CA LEU A 403 10.25 -58.13 20.04
C LEU A 403 10.22 -57.05 21.13
N GLY A 404 11.23 -56.18 21.11
CA GLY A 404 11.45 -55.13 22.11
C GLY A 404 12.06 -55.62 23.44
N GLN A 405 12.27 -56.92 23.62
CA GLN A 405 12.88 -57.50 24.83
C GLN A 405 14.33 -57.95 24.56
N PRO A 406 15.16 -58.06 25.61
CA PRO A 406 16.46 -58.72 25.50
C PRO A 406 16.30 -60.17 25.05
N LEU A 407 17.29 -60.69 24.32
CA LEU A 407 17.26 -62.05 23.80
C LEU A 407 17.03 -63.10 24.92
N PRO A 408 15.92 -63.87 24.87
CA PRO A 408 15.57 -64.83 25.92
C PRO A 408 16.29 -66.17 25.78
N ASN A 409 16.84 -66.45 24.60
CA ASN A 409 17.60 -67.65 24.30
C ASN A 409 19.04 -67.61 24.84
N ILE A 410 19.45 -66.51 25.51
CA ILE A 410 20.76 -66.38 26.13
C ILE A 410 20.64 -66.55 27.65
N PRO A 411 21.39 -67.47 28.29
CA PRO A 411 21.42 -67.61 29.74
C PRO A 411 21.80 -66.29 30.43
N GLU A 412 21.13 -65.93 31.53
CA GLU A 412 21.31 -64.63 32.21
C GLU A 412 22.78 -64.34 32.58
N GLY A 413 23.50 -65.36 33.05
CA GLY A 413 24.92 -65.26 33.41
C GLY A 413 25.89 -65.12 32.23
N GLN A 414 25.42 -65.29 30.99
CA GLN A 414 26.24 -65.23 29.76
C GLN A 414 25.83 -64.07 28.84
N LYS A 415 24.77 -63.32 29.16
CA LYS A 415 24.29 -62.21 28.34
C LYS A 415 25.36 -61.16 28.07
N GLN A 416 26.13 -60.79 29.09
CA GLN A 416 27.17 -59.76 28.96
C GLN A 416 28.30 -60.21 28.01
N ASP A 417 28.72 -61.47 28.12
CA ASP A 417 29.71 -62.07 27.24
C ASP A 417 29.18 -62.22 25.80
N PHE A 418 27.90 -62.57 25.66
CA PHE A 418 27.24 -62.68 24.36
C PHE A 418 27.15 -61.32 23.65
N TYR A 419 26.74 -60.26 24.33
CA TYR A 419 26.72 -58.92 23.72
C TYR A 419 28.14 -58.41 23.40
N ALA A 420 29.14 -58.73 24.23
CA ALA A 420 30.54 -58.44 23.93
C ALA A 420 31.02 -59.20 22.69
N LEU A 421 30.61 -60.47 22.56
CA LEU A 421 30.86 -61.30 21.39
C LEU A 421 30.25 -60.68 20.13
N LEU A 422 28.97 -60.29 20.16
CA LEU A 422 28.29 -59.61 19.04
C LEU A 422 28.99 -58.31 18.64
N LYS A 423 29.43 -57.49 19.60
CA LYS A 423 30.21 -56.27 19.31
C LYS A 423 31.56 -56.58 18.65
N SER A 424 32.15 -57.73 18.94
CA SER A 424 33.40 -58.16 18.30
C SER A 424 33.23 -58.67 16.86
N ALA A 425 31.99 -58.85 16.39
CA ALA A 425 31.68 -59.29 15.02
C ALA A 425 32.26 -58.36 13.93
N GLY A 426 32.37 -57.06 14.23
CA GLY A 426 32.99 -56.08 13.33
C GLY A 426 34.45 -56.36 12.99
N ASN A 427 35.15 -57.15 13.81
CA ASN A 427 36.55 -57.53 13.60
C ASN A 427 36.72 -58.82 12.77
N GLY A 428 35.64 -59.31 12.13
CA GLY A 428 35.68 -60.49 11.25
C GLY A 428 35.72 -61.85 11.96
N LYS A 429 35.75 -61.89 13.31
CA LYS A 429 35.88 -63.14 14.09
C LYS A 429 34.66 -64.08 14.01
N LEU A 430 33.47 -63.54 13.77
CA LEU A 430 32.21 -64.29 13.73
C LEU A 430 31.77 -64.66 12.29
N GLU A 431 32.63 -64.39 11.29
CA GLU A 431 32.34 -64.72 9.89
C GLU A 431 32.47 -66.21 9.57
N ASN A 432 33.24 -66.96 10.37
CA ASN A 432 33.45 -68.40 10.17
C ASN A 432 32.44 -69.27 10.92
N GLY A 433 31.45 -68.65 11.58
CA GLY A 433 30.53 -69.32 12.48
C GLY A 433 31.18 -69.62 13.84
N LEU A 434 30.38 -69.58 14.90
CA LEU A 434 30.78 -70.03 16.23
C LEU A 434 29.72 -70.98 16.77
N GLU A 435 30.15 -72.14 17.25
CA GLU A 435 29.28 -73.09 17.93
C GLU A 435 29.04 -72.62 19.38
N LEU A 436 27.76 -72.50 19.75
CA LEU A 436 27.32 -72.04 21.07
C LEU A 436 26.11 -72.85 21.52
N SER A 437 25.96 -73.00 22.84
CA SER A 437 24.77 -73.62 23.43
C SER A 437 23.82 -72.53 23.94
N LEU A 438 22.62 -72.46 23.36
CA LEU A 438 21.57 -71.49 23.68
C LEU A 438 20.38 -72.17 24.36
N LEU A 439 19.45 -71.39 24.90
CA LEU A 439 18.24 -71.88 25.55
C LEU A 439 17.05 -71.89 24.59
N LYS A 440 16.20 -72.90 24.71
CA LYS A 440 14.84 -72.93 24.18
C LYS A 440 13.83 -72.45 25.23
N LYS A 441 12.60 -72.14 24.78
CA LYS A 441 11.50 -71.71 25.66
C LYS A 441 11.14 -72.71 26.76
N ASP A 442 11.31 -74.00 26.50
CA ASP A 442 11.07 -75.08 27.46
C ASP A 442 12.19 -75.23 28.51
N GLY A 443 13.25 -74.42 28.43
CA GLY A 443 14.41 -74.44 29.31
C GLY A 443 15.50 -75.44 28.91
N SER A 444 15.31 -76.20 27.83
CA SER A 444 16.35 -77.08 27.29
C SER A 444 17.45 -76.30 26.57
N SER A 445 18.67 -76.83 26.56
CA SER A 445 19.78 -76.28 25.79
C SER A 445 19.79 -76.83 24.37
N ILE A 446 20.10 -75.99 23.40
CA ILE A 446 20.31 -76.34 21.99
C ILE A 446 21.66 -75.80 21.52
N ASP A 447 22.47 -76.68 20.94
CA ASP A 447 23.71 -76.28 20.29
C ASP A 447 23.39 -75.72 18.91
N VAL A 448 23.91 -74.53 18.61
CA VAL A 448 23.68 -73.82 17.36
C VAL A 448 24.97 -73.24 16.83
N TRP A 449 25.08 -73.17 15.51
CA TRP A 449 26.05 -72.31 14.86
C TRP A 449 25.52 -70.89 14.76
N LEU A 450 26.30 -69.93 15.24
CA LEU A 450 26.02 -68.50 15.16
C LEU A 450 26.94 -67.82 14.13
N TRP A 451 26.35 -67.10 13.19
CA TRP A 451 27.02 -66.07 12.41
C TRP A 451 26.44 -64.71 12.79
N ALA A 452 27.29 -63.72 13.03
CA ALA A 452 26.86 -62.39 13.44
C ALA A 452 27.59 -61.31 12.66
N ALA A 453 26.85 -60.29 12.21
CA ALA A 453 27.40 -59.12 11.54
C ALA A 453 26.87 -57.84 12.22
N LEU A 454 27.71 -56.81 12.29
CA LEU A 454 27.27 -55.49 12.73
C LEU A 454 26.51 -54.80 11.60
N VAL A 455 25.41 -54.14 11.96
CA VAL A 455 24.67 -53.25 11.08
C VAL A 455 25.10 -51.83 11.42
N GLN A 456 25.55 -51.08 10.41
CA GLN A 456 26.02 -49.71 10.56
C GLN A 456 25.14 -48.75 9.74
N ASP A 457 25.04 -47.52 10.18
CA ASP A 457 24.42 -46.45 9.41
C ASP A 457 25.37 -45.90 8.33
N ALA A 458 24.90 -44.93 7.54
CA ALA A 458 25.71 -44.28 6.50
C ALA A 458 26.90 -43.47 7.06
N GLY A 459 26.87 -43.11 8.36
CA GLY A 459 27.96 -42.43 9.07
C GLY A 459 29.02 -43.38 9.64
N GLY A 460 28.77 -44.69 9.62
CA GLY A 460 29.63 -45.72 10.19
C GLY A 460 29.33 -46.04 11.66
N ASP A 461 28.32 -45.41 12.26
CA ASP A 461 27.88 -45.73 13.61
C ASP A 461 27.15 -47.06 13.60
N THR A 462 27.44 -47.91 14.59
CA THR A 462 26.77 -49.21 14.71
C THR A 462 25.34 -48.99 15.19
N LEU A 463 24.36 -49.54 14.50
CA LEU A 463 22.94 -49.52 14.88
C LEU A 463 22.56 -50.76 15.70
N GLY A 464 23.26 -51.87 15.46
CA GLY A 464 23.00 -53.14 16.10
C GLY A 464 23.75 -54.30 15.45
N SER A 465 23.21 -55.52 15.58
CA SER A 465 23.72 -56.71 14.91
C SER A 465 22.61 -57.56 14.30
N ILE A 466 22.93 -58.23 13.20
CA ILE A 466 22.12 -59.29 12.60
C ILE A 466 22.79 -60.63 12.89
N ASN A 467 22.01 -61.59 13.38
CA ASN A 467 22.50 -62.89 13.81
C ASN A 467 21.72 -64.00 13.12
N ILE A 468 22.44 -64.96 12.56
CA ILE A 468 21.89 -66.15 11.90
C ILE A 468 22.27 -67.37 12.71
N PHE A 469 21.30 -68.23 12.99
CA PHE A 469 21.45 -69.47 13.73
C PHE A 469 21.09 -70.67 12.86
N SER A 470 21.88 -71.73 12.97
CA SER A 470 21.60 -73.02 12.34
C SER A 470 21.85 -74.15 13.33
N ASP A 471 21.04 -75.21 13.21
CA ASP A 471 21.28 -76.46 13.93
C ASP A 471 22.50 -77.18 13.30
N PRO A 472 23.53 -77.58 14.10
CA PRO A 472 24.69 -78.33 13.63
C PRO A 472 24.35 -79.73 13.09
N HIS A 473 23.21 -80.31 13.45
CA HIS A 473 22.79 -81.67 13.03
C HIS A 473 21.86 -81.68 11.81
N SER A 474 21.58 -80.51 11.24
CA SER A 474 20.79 -80.37 10.00
C SER A 474 21.54 -80.95 8.79
N ALA A 475 21.00 -82.02 8.20
CA ALA A 475 21.64 -82.80 7.14
C ALA A 475 21.82 -82.04 5.79
N ASP A 476 21.19 -80.88 5.62
CA ASP A 476 21.15 -80.14 4.35
C ASP A 476 22.08 -78.94 4.26
N ILE A 477 22.88 -78.65 5.30
CA ILE A 477 23.54 -77.34 5.39
C ILE A 477 25.07 -77.44 5.43
N ARG A 478 25.71 -77.24 4.27
CA ARG A 478 27.16 -77.06 4.19
C ARG A 478 27.52 -75.69 4.76
N SER A 479 28.47 -75.63 5.70
CA SER A 479 29.06 -74.40 6.26
C SER A 479 29.44 -73.35 5.19
N ASP A 480 29.86 -73.81 4.00
CA ASP A 480 30.17 -72.95 2.83
C ASP A 480 28.95 -72.21 2.24
N LEU A 481 27.74 -72.79 2.33
CA LEU A 481 26.52 -72.21 1.78
C LEU A 481 25.98 -71.09 2.69
N ILE A 482 25.94 -71.33 4.01
CA ILE A 482 25.58 -70.30 4.99
C ILE A 482 26.60 -69.17 4.96
N SER A 483 27.90 -69.46 4.90
CA SER A 483 28.93 -68.42 4.82
C SER A 483 28.78 -67.57 3.55
N LYS A 484 28.26 -68.12 2.45
CA LYS A 484 27.91 -67.36 1.24
C LYS A 484 26.63 -66.53 1.40
N GLU A 485 25.55 -67.09 1.93
CA GLU A 485 24.30 -66.35 2.20
C GLU A 485 24.51 -65.21 3.21
N PHE A 486 25.29 -65.47 4.26
CA PHE A 486 25.67 -64.49 5.26
C PHE A 486 26.50 -63.34 4.66
N ARG A 487 27.45 -63.64 3.75
CA ARG A 487 28.17 -62.60 3.00
C ARG A 487 27.25 -61.77 2.11
N ILE A 488 26.27 -62.39 1.46
CA ILE A 488 25.30 -61.68 0.62
C ILE A 488 24.47 -60.70 1.46
N LEU A 489 23.93 -61.15 2.60
CA LEU A 489 23.17 -60.32 3.54
C LEU A 489 23.99 -59.15 4.11
N LYS A 490 25.29 -59.36 4.36
CA LYS A 490 26.22 -58.32 4.82
C LYS A 490 26.52 -57.26 3.75
N THR A 491 26.60 -57.64 2.47
CA THR A 491 26.91 -56.71 1.36
C THR A 491 25.69 -55.97 0.82
N SER A 492 24.49 -56.51 0.99
CA SER A 492 23.28 -55.78 0.65
C SER A 492 23.04 -54.68 1.70
N ASN A 493 22.92 -53.42 1.27
CA ASN A 493 22.45 -52.27 2.07
C ASN A 493 21.02 -52.45 2.67
N ASN A 494 20.50 -53.68 2.68
CA ASN A 494 19.18 -54.05 3.14
C ASN A 494 19.10 -54.14 4.68
N CYS A 495 20.21 -54.41 5.38
CA CYS A 495 20.18 -54.61 6.83
C CYS A 495 19.97 -53.31 7.62
N SER A 496 20.42 -52.15 7.13
CA SER A 496 20.19 -50.85 7.78
C SER A 496 18.75 -50.35 7.63
N ALA A 497 17.94 -50.94 6.74
CA ALA A 497 16.52 -50.60 6.57
C ALA A 497 15.61 -51.42 7.50
N ILE A 498 16.16 -52.46 8.16
CA ILE A 498 15.45 -53.42 9.00
C ILE A 498 15.54 -53.04 10.49
N ILE A 499 16.60 -52.33 10.88
CA ILE A 499 16.82 -51.73 12.21
C ILE A 499 16.43 -50.27 12.15
#